data_AF-F0EG76-F1
#
_entry.id   AF-F0EG76-F1
#
_cell.length_a   1.000
_cell.length_b   1.000
_cell.length_c   1.000
_cell.angle_alpha   90.00
_cell.angle_beta   90.00
_cell.angle_gamma   90.00
#
_symmetry.space_group_name_H-M   'P 1'
#
loop_
_entity.id
_entity.type
_entity.pdbx_description
1 polymer ?
#
loop_
_entity_poly.entity_id
_entity_poly.type
_entity_poly.pdbx_seq_one_letter_code
_entity_poly.pdbx_strand_id
1 'polypeptide(L)'
;MRLHTRISKTRRNDGKKEKSLALLLFLIGGVFVIHYVIDQVRDAAFDQTALVSKQFTRQANQALQQAMADTQQLPLIVQTDQRWGNNTYGYGEEQNTFAANGCAIASLAMIDSFWTDRPPNPDKLLEWAGDQFYLPKQGTSWQIFPQFAEAFGYQFADLGDSFEATYEKMTQGIPVVVSVQAGTFTTSGHIMVLALNKEGTIQVFDPNDSPEKAHYEKSYPNDVFQAEGIHYWSFWL
;
A
#
# COMPACT_ATOMS: atom_id res chain seq x y z
N MET A 1 -83.19 20.29 -56.84
CA MET A 1 -83.31 21.58 -56.12
C MET A 1 -82.00 21.80 -55.34
N ARG A 2 -81.19 22.77 -55.79
CA ARG A 2 -79.89 23.30 -55.27
C ARG A 2 -78.78 22.28 -54.96
N LEU A 3 -77.77 22.08 -55.83
CA LEU A 3 -76.56 22.88 -56.11
C LEU A 3 -75.49 22.92 -54.99
N HIS A 4 -74.30 22.52 -55.44
CA HIS A 4 -72.93 22.83 -55.00
C HIS A 4 -72.32 22.03 -53.84
N THR A 5 -71.34 21.13 -54.08
CA THR A 5 -69.93 21.31 -54.55
C THR A 5 -68.99 21.38 -53.34
N ARG A 6 -68.23 20.29 -53.03
CA ARG A 6 -66.83 19.99 -53.49
C ARG A 6 -65.86 20.58 -52.43
N ILE A 7 -64.71 20.05 -52.00
CA ILE A 7 -63.56 19.33 -52.57
C ILE A 7 -62.80 18.79 -51.32
N SER A 8 -62.47 17.49 -51.18
CA SER A 8 -61.16 16.85 -51.51
C SER A 8 -59.95 17.45 -50.77
N LYS A 9 -58.94 16.76 -50.22
CA LYS A 9 -58.33 15.46 -50.54
C LYS A 9 -57.29 15.11 -49.46
N THR A 10 -57.24 13.83 -49.08
CA THR A 10 -56.06 12.95 -48.87
C THR A 10 -54.68 13.45 -48.39
N ARG A 11 -54.13 12.63 -47.47
CA ARG A 11 -52.84 11.88 -47.48
C ARG A 11 -51.67 12.35 -46.60
N ARG A 12 -51.27 11.40 -45.72
CA ARG A 12 -49.94 10.84 -45.40
C ARG A 12 -48.76 11.74 -44.98
N ASN A 13 -48.26 11.38 -43.78
CA ASN A 13 -46.90 11.00 -43.38
C ASN A 13 -45.81 12.04 -43.04
N ASP A 14 -45.00 11.60 -42.06
CA ASP A 14 -43.65 11.99 -41.63
C ASP A 14 -43.40 13.25 -40.80
N GLY A 15 -42.93 13.01 -39.57
CA GLY A 15 -41.55 13.39 -39.23
C GLY A 15 -41.33 14.61 -38.32
N LYS A 16 -40.66 14.31 -37.19
CA LYS A 16 -39.61 15.11 -36.50
C LYS A 16 -40.00 15.93 -35.24
N LYS A 17 -39.48 15.41 -34.11
CA LYS A 17 -38.93 16.03 -32.88
C LYS A 17 -39.22 17.51 -32.64
N GLU A 18 -39.57 17.90 -31.39
CA GLU A 18 -38.79 18.85 -30.56
C GLU A 18 -39.26 18.87 -29.07
N LYS A 19 -38.30 18.56 -28.19
CA LYS A 19 -37.96 19.23 -26.91
C LYS A 19 -39.00 19.28 -25.77
N SER A 20 -38.91 18.27 -24.89
CA SER A 20 -39.36 18.39 -23.50
C SER A 20 -38.48 19.41 -22.76
N LEU A 21 -39.15 20.42 -22.21
CA LEU A 21 -38.62 21.46 -21.36
C LEU A 21 -38.29 20.86 -19.98
N ALA A 22 -37.01 20.69 -19.68
CA ALA A 22 -36.52 20.55 -18.32
C ALA A 22 -35.10 21.11 -18.25
N LEU A 23 -34.98 22.36 -17.82
CA LEU A 23 -33.72 22.98 -17.48
C LEU A 23 -33.83 23.55 -16.07
N LEU A 24 -32.68 23.50 -15.38
CA LEU A 24 -32.30 24.19 -14.14
C LEU A 24 -32.73 23.45 -12.85
N LEU A 25 -31.86 23.06 -11.92
CA LEU A 25 -30.43 23.28 -11.63
C LEU A 25 -30.04 22.15 -10.67
N PHE A 26 -28.88 21.48 -10.77
CA PHE A 26 -28.13 20.90 -9.61
C PHE A 26 -26.84 20.14 -10.02
N LEU A 27 -26.06 20.63 -10.99
CA LEU A 27 -24.84 19.90 -11.41
C LEU A 27 -23.59 20.77 -11.59
N ILE A 28 -23.44 21.83 -10.78
CA ILE A 28 -22.16 22.55 -10.71
C ILE A 28 -21.68 22.70 -9.25
N GLY A 29 -22.57 22.74 -8.25
CA GLY A 29 -22.15 22.79 -6.84
C GLY A 29 -21.68 21.45 -6.27
N GLY A 30 -22.32 20.33 -6.64
CA GLY A 30 -22.03 19.02 -6.04
C GLY A 30 -20.68 18.43 -6.46
N VAL A 31 -20.27 18.62 -7.72
CA VAL A 31 -18.99 18.09 -8.22
C VAL A 31 -17.81 18.92 -7.69
N PHE A 32 -17.97 20.23 -7.55
CA PHE A 32 -16.95 21.10 -6.97
C PHE A 32 -16.84 20.95 -5.45
N VAL A 33 -17.95 20.73 -4.73
CA VAL A 33 -17.89 20.44 -3.27
C VAL A 33 -17.32 19.05 -3.02
N ILE A 34 -17.61 18.05 -3.85
CA ILE A 34 -17.00 16.73 -3.72
C ILE A 34 -15.51 16.78 -4.08
N HIS A 35 -15.07 17.53 -5.10
CA HIS A 35 -13.64 17.77 -5.33
C HIS A 35 -12.99 18.55 -4.18
N TYR A 36 -13.65 19.59 -3.67
CA TYR A 36 -13.12 20.41 -2.58
C TYR A 36 -13.00 19.61 -1.27
N VAL A 37 -13.95 18.71 -0.98
CA VAL A 37 -13.91 17.83 0.20
C VAL A 37 -12.92 16.67 0.00
N ILE A 38 -12.76 16.15 -1.23
CA ILE A 38 -11.72 15.14 -1.53
C ILE A 38 -10.31 15.75 -1.47
N ASP A 39 -10.13 17.00 -1.89
CA ASP A 39 -8.85 17.71 -1.72
C ASP A 39 -8.59 18.08 -0.25
N GLN A 40 -9.62 18.39 0.55
CA GLN A 40 -9.47 18.74 1.98
C GLN A 40 -9.20 17.52 2.90
N VAL A 41 -9.45 16.29 2.45
CA VAL A 41 -9.06 15.06 3.18
C VAL A 41 -7.67 14.58 2.75
N ARG A 42 -7.08 15.15 1.69
CA ARG A 42 -5.73 14.80 1.18
C ARG A 42 -4.58 15.55 1.86
N ASP A 43 -4.88 16.37 2.87
CA ASP A 43 -3.89 17.20 3.59
C ASP A 43 -3.66 16.75 5.05
N ALA A 44 -4.03 15.52 5.42
CA ALA A 44 -3.74 14.96 6.74
C ALA A 44 -2.99 13.62 6.64
N ALA A 45 -1.67 13.69 6.85
CA ALA A 45 -0.73 12.62 7.23
C ALA A 45 0.06 11.86 6.13
N PHE A 46 0.57 12.58 5.12
CA PHE A 46 1.95 12.34 4.67
C PHE A 46 2.73 13.62 4.96
N ASP A 47 3.10 13.79 6.23
CA ASP A 47 3.91 14.93 6.66
C ASP A 47 5.28 14.85 5.97
N GLN A 48 5.73 16.00 5.50
CA GLN A 48 6.89 16.21 4.65
C GLN A 48 8.05 15.34 5.13
N THR A 49 8.56 14.43 4.30
CA THR A 49 9.58 13.44 4.69
C THR A 49 10.87 14.11 5.15
N ALA A 50 10.93 14.46 6.43
CA ALA A 50 12.18 14.58 7.15
C ALA A 50 12.77 13.17 7.16
N LEU A 51 13.83 12.97 6.38
CA LEU A 51 14.52 11.69 6.36
C LEU A 51 15.00 11.38 7.78
N VAL A 52 14.76 10.15 8.23
CA VAL A 52 15.28 9.71 9.53
C VAL A 52 16.78 9.48 9.42
N SER A 53 17.50 9.74 10.51
CA SER A 53 18.94 9.55 10.53
C SER A 53 19.31 8.07 10.50
N LYS A 54 20.47 7.73 9.94
CA LYS A 54 21.07 6.39 10.06
C LYS A 54 21.21 5.93 11.51
N GLN A 55 21.35 6.88 12.45
CA GLN A 55 21.46 6.56 13.87
C GLN A 55 20.16 6.02 14.45
N PHE A 56 19.02 6.64 14.12
CA PHE A 56 17.70 6.15 14.50
C PHE A 56 17.51 4.71 14.06
N THR A 57 17.70 4.42 12.76
CA THR A 57 17.52 3.06 12.22
C THR A 57 18.43 2.04 12.90
N ARG A 58 19.66 2.42 13.27
CA ARG A 58 20.56 1.53 14.04
C ARG A 58 20.05 1.27 15.45
N GLN A 59 19.53 2.27 16.15
CA GLN A 59 18.97 2.12 17.49
C GLN A 59 17.72 1.24 17.46
N ALA A 60 16.83 1.45 16.48
CA ALA A 60 15.66 0.61 16.29
C ALA A 60 16.03 -0.86 16.07
N ASN A 61 17.02 -1.13 15.21
CA ASN A 61 17.53 -2.48 15.00
C ASN A 61 18.17 -3.08 16.26
N GLN A 62 18.86 -2.29 17.09
CA GLN A 62 19.41 -2.78 18.36
C GLN A 62 18.31 -3.16 19.36
N ALA A 63 17.22 -2.41 19.42
CA ALA A 63 16.07 -2.75 20.25
C ALA A 63 15.40 -4.04 19.76
N LEU A 64 15.19 -4.17 18.45
CA LEU A 64 14.63 -5.39 17.85
C LEU A 64 15.53 -6.61 18.10
N GLN A 65 16.85 -6.48 18.02
CA GLN A 65 17.78 -7.57 18.34
C GLN A 65 17.60 -8.12 19.76
N GLN A 66 17.21 -7.27 20.70
CA GLN A 66 16.95 -7.68 22.08
C GLN A 66 15.59 -8.35 22.26
N ALA A 67 14.61 -8.00 21.43
CA ALA A 67 13.26 -8.57 21.46
C ALA A 67 13.15 -9.90 20.71
N MET A 68 13.90 -10.06 19.62
CA MET A 68 13.87 -11.25 18.77
C MET A 68 14.72 -12.38 19.33
N ALA A 69 14.40 -13.63 18.95
CA ALA A 69 15.28 -14.76 19.21
C ALA A 69 16.55 -14.68 18.35
N ASP A 70 17.67 -15.18 18.85
CA ASP A 70 18.96 -15.19 18.12
C ASP A 70 18.89 -15.91 16.76
N THR A 71 18.02 -16.91 16.64
CA THR A 71 17.79 -17.66 15.39
C THR A 71 16.80 -16.97 14.44
N GLN A 72 16.25 -15.82 14.81
CA GLN A 72 15.19 -15.12 14.07
C GLN A 72 15.47 -13.61 13.94
N GLN A 73 16.75 -13.25 13.80
CA GLN A 73 17.18 -11.86 13.70
C GLN A 73 16.79 -11.27 12.34
N LEU A 74 15.63 -10.62 12.30
CA LEU A 74 15.14 -9.85 11.14
C LEU A 74 15.59 -8.38 11.29
N PRO A 75 16.24 -7.76 10.30
CA PRO A 75 16.55 -6.34 10.37
C PRO A 75 15.37 -5.47 9.92
N LEU A 76 15.22 -4.32 10.57
CA LEU A 76 14.32 -3.26 10.13
C LEU A 76 15.00 -2.37 9.08
N ILE A 77 14.34 -2.21 7.92
CA ILE A 77 14.67 -1.18 6.92
C ILE A 77 13.60 -0.10 6.95
N VAL A 78 13.99 1.12 7.32
CA VAL A 78 13.10 2.29 7.29
C VAL A 78 13.24 3.00 5.94
N GLN A 79 12.16 3.07 5.15
CA GLN A 79 12.14 3.66 3.81
C GLN A 79 12.52 5.14 3.79
N THR A 80 12.27 5.86 4.90
CA THR A 80 12.63 7.27 5.07
C THR A 80 14.07 7.48 5.57
N ASP A 81 14.90 6.44 5.71
CA ASP A 81 16.30 6.60 6.13
C ASP A 81 17.10 7.43 5.11
N GLN A 82 17.84 8.42 5.60
CA GLN A 82 18.62 9.36 4.80
C GLN A 82 19.59 8.72 3.80
N ARG A 83 19.97 7.45 4.00
CA ARG A 83 20.86 6.72 3.09
C ARG A 83 20.25 6.45 1.72
N TRP A 84 18.93 6.25 1.64
CA TRP A 84 18.24 5.82 0.42
C TRP A 84 16.89 6.51 0.20
N GLY A 85 16.32 7.20 1.20
CA GLY A 85 14.97 7.76 1.11
C GLY A 85 14.78 8.76 -0.04
N ASN A 86 15.86 9.42 -0.48
CA ASN A 86 15.84 10.32 -1.63
C ASN A 86 16.00 9.62 -2.99
N ASN A 87 16.26 8.32 -3.04
CA ASN A 87 16.38 7.58 -4.29
C ASN A 87 15.04 7.65 -5.04
N THR A 88 15.11 7.76 -6.36
CA THR A 88 13.89 7.83 -7.18
C THR A 88 13.17 6.50 -7.18
N TYR A 89 11.86 6.54 -6.95
CA TYR A 89 10.97 5.40 -7.16
C TYR A 89 9.57 5.90 -7.52
N GLY A 90 9.15 5.59 -8.74
CA GLY A 90 7.88 6.00 -9.32
C GLY A 90 7.95 7.19 -10.28
N TYR A 91 6.79 7.53 -10.84
CA TYR A 91 6.64 8.58 -11.84
C TYR A 91 5.24 9.20 -11.83
N GLY A 92 5.11 10.42 -12.36
CA GLY A 92 3.80 11.04 -12.55
C GLY A 92 3.19 11.66 -11.28
N GLU A 93 3.93 11.68 -10.17
CA GLU A 93 3.59 12.42 -8.95
C GLU A 93 4.62 13.50 -8.61
N GLU A 94 4.27 14.39 -7.69
CA GLU A 94 5.20 15.42 -7.18
C GLU A 94 6.33 14.82 -6.36
N GLN A 95 6.07 13.71 -5.64
CA GLN A 95 7.04 13.00 -4.82
C GLN A 95 7.23 11.55 -5.32
N ASN A 96 8.28 11.33 -6.11
CA ASN A 96 8.65 10.01 -6.62
C ASN A 96 9.93 9.52 -5.94
N THR A 97 9.87 9.36 -4.62
CA THR A 97 11.02 8.95 -3.81
C THR A 97 10.77 7.61 -3.12
N PHE A 98 11.85 6.92 -2.78
CA PHE A 98 11.79 5.70 -1.96
C PHE A 98 11.16 5.98 -0.60
N ALA A 99 11.39 7.16 -0.02
CA ALA A 99 10.75 7.59 1.22
C ALA A 99 9.20 7.64 1.10
N ALA A 100 8.66 8.03 -0.05
CA ALA A 100 7.22 8.06 -0.30
C ALA A 100 6.65 6.68 -0.63
N ASN A 101 7.32 5.95 -1.52
CA ASN A 101 6.71 4.82 -2.23
C ASN A 101 7.30 3.46 -1.87
N GLY A 102 8.37 3.42 -1.07
CA GLY A 102 9.26 2.26 -0.93
C GLY A 102 8.84 1.19 0.08
N CYS A 103 7.64 1.24 0.67
CA CYS A 103 7.25 0.31 1.74
C CYS A 103 7.38 -1.16 1.34
N ALA A 104 6.85 -1.55 0.17
CA ALA A 104 6.94 -2.93 -0.32
C ALA A 104 8.39 -3.38 -0.59
N ILE A 105 9.20 -2.53 -1.23
CA ILE A 105 10.59 -2.85 -1.56
C ILE A 105 11.44 -2.95 -0.28
N ALA A 106 11.22 -2.04 0.68
CA ALA A 106 11.87 -2.10 1.98
C ALA A 106 11.51 -3.40 2.72
N SER A 107 10.23 -3.80 2.76
CA SER A 107 9.80 -5.07 3.34
C SER A 107 10.45 -6.28 2.67
N LEU A 108 10.52 -6.32 1.34
CA LEU A 108 11.20 -7.40 0.62
C LEU A 108 12.71 -7.44 0.88
N ALA A 109 13.36 -6.28 1.05
CA ALA A 109 14.76 -6.22 1.44
C ALA A 109 15.02 -6.77 2.86
N MET A 110 14.06 -6.63 3.78
CA MET A 110 14.11 -7.26 5.10
C MET A 110 14.03 -8.79 4.98
N ILE A 111 13.10 -9.29 4.16
CA ILE A 111 12.94 -10.73 3.87
C ILE A 111 14.21 -11.32 3.21
N ASP A 112 14.77 -10.66 2.20
CA ASP A 112 16.00 -11.12 1.51
C ASP A 112 17.17 -11.21 2.50
N SER A 113 17.31 -10.20 3.37
CA SER A 113 18.34 -10.15 4.39
C SER A 113 18.21 -11.27 5.42
N PHE A 114 16.99 -11.52 5.90
CA PHE A 114 16.70 -12.58 6.87
C PHE A 114 17.10 -13.96 6.37
N TRP A 115 16.73 -14.31 5.14
CA TRP A 115 16.99 -15.65 4.59
C TRP A 115 18.42 -15.85 4.12
N THR A 116 19.09 -14.79 3.64
CA THR A 116 20.45 -14.90 3.12
C THR A 116 21.53 -14.70 4.18
N ASP A 117 21.15 -14.29 5.40
CA ASP A 117 22.06 -13.87 6.47
C ASP A 117 23.08 -12.84 5.99
N ARG A 118 22.60 -11.88 5.19
CA ARG A 118 23.41 -10.78 4.63
C ARG A 118 22.87 -9.44 5.09
N PRO A 119 23.71 -8.39 5.17
CA PRO A 119 23.24 -7.04 5.45
C PRO A 119 22.12 -6.62 4.48
N PRO A 120 21.04 -6.00 4.96
CA PRO A 120 19.93 -5.62 4.11
C PRO A 120 20.37 -4.56 3.10
N ASN A 121 19.91 -4.71 1.85
CA ASN A 121 20.30 -3.87 0.73
C ASN A 121 19.06 -3.43 -0.06
N PRO A 122 18.35 -2.37 0.39
CA PRO A 122 17.17 -1.87 -0.32
C PRO A 122 17.50 -1.34 -1.72
N ASP A 123 18.72 -0.84 -1.97
CA ASP A 123 19.13 -0.35 -3.29
C ASP A 123 19.15 -1.48 -4.34
N LYS A 124 19.59 -2.69 -3.96
CA LYS A 124 19.55 -3.87 -4.85
C LYS A 124 18.12 -4.21 -5.28
N LEU A 125 17.17 -4.19 -4.35
CA LEU A 125 15.77 -4.50 -4.66
C LEU A 125 15.10 -3.36 -5.42
N LEU A 126 15.46 -2.12 -5.11
CA LEU A 126 14.99 -0.94 -5.86
C LEU A 126 15.50 -0.96 -7.31
N GLU A 127 16.77 -1.30 -7.54
CA GLU A 127 17.35 -1.42 -8.88
C GLU A 127 16.70 -2.55 -9.67
N TRP A 128 16.48 -3.71 -9.04
CA TRP A 128 15.77 -4.84 -9.67
C TRP A 128 14.32 -4.46 -10.02
N ALA A 129 13.62 -3.79 -9.12
CA ALA A 129 12.24 -3.36 -9.34
C ALA A 129 12.14 -2.27 -10.41
N GLY A 130 13.06 -1.30 -10.43
CA GLY A 130 12.91 -0.08 -11.20
C GLY A 130 11.51 0.53 -10.95
N ASP A 131 10.82 0.94 -12.01
CA ASP A 131 9.42 1.40 -11.94
C ASP A 131 8.41 0.33 -12.40
N GLN A 132 8.83 -0.91 -12.67
CA GLN A 132 7.97 -1.92 -13.32
C GLN A 132 6.75 -2.31 -12.47
N PHE A 133 6.86 -2.17 -11.14
CA PHE A 133 5.79 -2.45 -10.19
C PHE A 133 5.13 -1.18 -9.67
N TYR A 134 5.63 -0.01 -10.03
CA TYR A 134 5.06 1.23 -9.54
C TYR A 134 3.74 1.55 -10.25
N LEU A 135 2.73 1.91 -9.47
CA LEU A 135 1.42 2.33 -9.93
C LEU A 135 1.17 3.76 -9.42
N PRO A 136 1.02 4.76 -10.33
CA PRO A 136 0.72 6.12 -9.92
C PRO A 136 -0.48 6.18 -8.98
N LYS A 137 -0.31 6.91 -7.88
CA LYS A 137 -1.26 7.14 -6.77
C LYS A 137 -1.61 5.91 -5.94
N GLN A 138 -0.97 4.77 -6.19
CA GLN A 138 -1.23 3.49 -5.52
C GLN A 138 0.03 2.90 -4.88
N GLY A 139 1.22 3.42 -5.21
CA GLY A 139 2.48 2.91 -4.69
C GLY A 139 2.94 1.68 -5.48
N THR A 140 3.21 0.58 -4.79
CA THR A 140 3.75 -0.64 -5.42
C THR A 140 2.65 -1.69 -5.64
N SER A 141 2.52 -2.17 -6.88
CA SER A 141 1.69 -3.31 -7.28
C SER A 141 2.08 -4.57 -6.51
N TRP A 142 1.08 -5.30 -6.00
CA TRP A 142 1.29 -6.59 -5.33
C TRP A 142 1.88 -7.68 -6.24
N GLN A 143 1.94 -7.46 -7.56
CA GLN A 143 2.68 -8.36 -8.47
C GLN A 143 4.17 -8.46 -8.12
N ILE A 144 4.72 -7.49 -7.38
CA ILE A 144 6.11 -7.54 -6.91
C ILE A 144 6.38 -8.78 -6.03
N PHE A 145 5.39 -9.25 -5.27
CA PHE A 145 5.58 -10.34 -4.31
C PHE A 145 5.86 -11.69 -4.99
N PRO A 146 4.99 -12.23 -5.86
CA PRO A 146 5.30 -13.47 -6.56
C PRO A 146 6.51 -13.33 -7.49
N GLN A 147 6.72 -12.17 -8.13
CA GLN A 147 7.88 -11.96 -9.01
C GLN A 147 9.20 -11.86 -8.24
N PHE A 148 9.18 -11.31 -7.03
CA PHE A 148 10.33 -11.34 -6.13
C PHE A 148 10.69 -12.78 -5.76
N ALA A 149 9.71 -13.61 -5.42
CA ALA A 149 9.97 -15.01 -5.11
C ALA A 149 10.61 -15.76 -6.28
N GLU A 150 10.07 -15.58 -7.49
CA GLU A 150 10.61 -16.18 -8.71
C GLU A 150 12.03 -15.69 -9.01
N ALA A 151 12.26 -14.37 -8.99
CA ALA A 151 13.54 -13.77 -9.37
C ALA A 151 14.67 -14.06 -8.38
N PHE A 152 14.34 -14.24 -7.09
CA PHE A 152 15.33 -14.44 -6.03
C PHE A 152 15.38 -15.89 -5.52
N GLY A 153 14.56 -16.78 -6.05
CA GLY A 153 14.59 -18.22 -5.76
C GLY A 153 13.96 -18.62 -4.44
N TYR A 154 12.96 -17.87 -3.97
CA TYR A 154 12.22 -18.19 -2.76
C TYR A 154 11.02 -19.10 -3.05
N GLN A 155 10.74 -20.01 -2.13
CA GLN A 155 9.39 -20.56 -2.00
C GLN A 155 8.43 -19.43 -1.62
N PHE A 156 7.18 -19.55 -2.07
CA PHE A 156 6.18 -18.50 -1.93
C PHE A 156 4.82 -19.07 -1.54
N ALA A 157 4.14 -18.39 -0.62
CA ALA A 157 2.72 -18.57 -0.42
C ALA A 157 2.02 -17.21 -0.32
N ASP A 158 1.03 -17.04 -1.18
CA ASP A 158 -0.01 -16.04 -1.00
C ASP A 158 -1.03 -16.58 0.02
N LEU A 159 -1.15 -15.90 1.15
CA LEU A 159 -1.98 -16.35 2.28
C LEU A 159 -3.36 -15.66 2.28
N GLY A 160 -3.64 -14.80 1.30
CA GLY A 160 -4.88 -14.02 1.24
C GLY A 160 -5.08 -13.17 2.50
N ASP A 161 -6.29 -13.17 3.03
CA ASP A 161 -6.70 -12.51 4.28
C ASP A 161 -6.63 -13.45 5.51
N SER A 162 -6.05 -14.65 5.37
CA SER A 162 -6.02 -15.64 6.44
C SER A 162 -4.97 -15.30 7.51
N PHE A 163 -5.41 -14.66 8.58
CA PHE A 163 -4.55 -14.46 9.75
C PHE A 163 -4.16 -15.79 10.42
N GLU A 164 -5.00 -16.83 10.36
CA GLU A 164 -4.66 -18.15 10.91
C GLU A 164 -3.44 -18.76 10.19
N ALA A 165 -3.46 -18.79 8.85
CA ALA A 165 -2.33 -19.28 8.06
C ALA A 165 -1.07 -18.41 8.25
N THR A 166 -1.27 -17.11 8.42
CA THR A 166 -0.20 -16.15 8.75
C THR A 166 0.45 -16.46 10.09
N TYR A 167 -0.36 -16.68 11.13
CA TYR A 167 0.14 -17.01 12.45
C TYR A 167 0.91 -18.34 12.44
N GLU A 168 0.40 -19.36 11.73
CA GLU A 168 1.08 -20.63 11.55
C GLU A 168 2.49 -20.45 10.94
N LYS A 169 2.62 -19.65 9.87
CA LYS A 169 3.93 -19.33 9.27
C LYS A 169 4.87 -18.68 10.27
N MET A 170 4.40 -17.69 11.03
CA MET A 170 5.26 -17.03 12.01
C MET A 170 5.68 -17.98 13.16
N THR A 171 4.83 -18.95 13.57
CA THR A 171 5.23 -19.97 14.56
C THR A 171 6.29 -20.95 14.05
N GLN A 172 6.39 -21.11 12.72
CA GLN A 172 7.48 -21.85 12.07
C GLN A 172 8.76 -21.00 11.93
N GLY A 173 8.71 -19.75 12.40
CA GLY A 173 9.80 -18.80 12.32
C GLY A 173 10.00 -18.13 10.97
N ILE A 174 8.97 -18.17 10.13
CA ILE A 174 8.95 -17.51 8.82
C ILE A 174 8.31 -16.13 8.99
N PRO A 175 9.05 -15.02 8.76
CA PRO A 175 8.45 -13.69 8.75
C PRO A 175 7.42 -13.55 7.62
N VAL A 176 6.39 -12.75 7.85
CA VAL A 176 5.27 -12.55 6.92
C VAL A 176 5.19 -11.09 6.51
N VAL A 177 5.10 -10.83 5.21
CA VAL A 177 4.77 -9.49 4.69
C VAL A 177 3.26 -9.31 4.78
N VAL A 178 2.81 -8.16 5.27
CA VAL A 178 1.40 -7.81 5.39
C VAL A 178 1.10 -6.51 4.65
N SER A 179 -0.05 -6.46 3.99
CA SER A 179 -0.73 -5.22 3.64
C SER A 179 -1.80 -4.92 4.67
N VAL A 180 -1.78 -3.71 5.22
CA VAL A 180 -2.79 -3.22 6.17
C VAL A 180 -3.57 -2.05 5.58
N GLN A 181 -4.81 -1.89 6.01
CA GLN A 181 -5.62 -0.70 5.78
C GLN A 181 -5.37 0.38 6.84
N ALA A 182 -6.08 1.51 6.71
CA ALA A 182 -6.04 2.58 7.69
C ALA A 182 -6.42 2.09 9.10
N GLY A 183 -5.64 2.50 10.11
CA GLY A 183 -5.79 2.02 11.48
C GLY A 183 -4.59 2.39 12.35
N THR A 184 -4.06 1.43 13.07
CA THR A 184 -2.99 1.58 14.07
C THR A 184 -1.67 2.08 13.45
N PHE A 185 -1.34 1.66 12.23
CA PHE A 185 0.00 1.87 11.64
C PHE A 185 0.05 2.99 10.59
N THR A 186 -1.11 3.32 10.02
CA THR A 186 -1.20 4.18 8.84
C THR A 186 -2.60 4.78 8.72
N THR A 187 -2.72 5.93 8.05
CA THR A 187 -4.01 6.55 7.70
C THR A 187 -4.54 6.10 6.34
N SER A 188 -3.75 5.32 5.59
CA SER A 188 -4.07 4.77 4.27
C SER A 188 -3.59 3.31 4.17
N GLY A 189 -3.37 2.78 2.97
CA GLY A 189 -2.77 1.44 2.82
C GLY A 189 -1.28 1.44 3.13
N HIS A 190 -0.76 0.36 3.72
CA HIS A 190 0.68 0.24 4.02
C HIS A 190 1.17 -1.20 3.96
N ILE A 191 2.47 -1.39 3.67
CA ILE A 191 3.13 -2.70 3.64
C ILE A 191 4.18 -2.76 4.76
N MET A 192 4.17 -3.84 5.55
CA MET A 192 5.10 -4.06 6.66
C MET A 192 5.51 -5.54 6.75
N VAL A 193 6.45 -5.87 7.64
CA VAL A 193 6.79 -7.27 7.97
C VAL A 193 6.40 -7.58 9.41
N LEU A 194 5.86 -8.79 9.63
CA LEU A 194 5.47 -9.34 10.92
C LEU A 194 6.35 -10.55 11.25
N ALA A 195 6.74 -10.67 12.52
CA ALA A 195 7.36 -11.88 13.07
C ALA A 195 6.95 -12.04 14.54
N LEU A 196 7.14 -13.24 15.11
CA LEU A 196 7.00 -13.42 16.55
C LEU A 196 8.31 -13.07 17.25
N ASN A 197 8.22 -12.30 18.33
CA ASN A 197 9.35 -12.09 19.24
C ASN A 197 9.57 -13.34 20.13
N LYS A 198 10.59 -13.29 20.99
CA LYS A 198 10.93 -14.41 21.88
C LYS A 198 9.85 -14.71 22.93
N GLU A 199 8.95 -13.77 23.20
CA GLU A 199 7.77 -13.95 24.07
C GLU A 199 6.55 -14.53 23.33
N GLY A 200 6.64 -14.71 22.00
CA GLY A 200 5.55 -15.25 21.18
C GLY A 200 4.46 -14.23 20.82
N THR A 201 4.70 -12.93 21.00
CA THR A 201 3.82 -11.85 20.54
C THR A 201 4.31 -11.25 19.23
N ILE A 202 3.42 -10.56 18.50
CA ILE A 202 3.77 -10.06 17.17
C ILE A 202 4.63 -8.80 17.29
N GLN A 203 5.83 -8.87 16.73
CA GLN A 203 6.71 -7.74 16.49
C GLN A 203 6.48 -7.22 15.07
N VAL A 204 6.34 -5.89 14.95
CA VAL A 204 6.17 -5.21 13.67
C VAL A 204 7.49 -4.60 13.22
N PHE A 205 7.80 -4.80 11.94
CA PHE A 205 8.92 -4.18 11.24
C PHE A 205 8.32 -3.24 10.19
N ASP A 206 8.03 -2.01 10.63
CA ASP A 206 7.37 -0.99 9.84
C ASP A 206 8.39 -0.18 9.00
N PRO A 207 8.39 -0.28 7.66
CA PRO A 207 9.31 0.52 6.85
C PRO A 207 9.04 2.02 6.92
N ASN A 208 7.88 2.47 7.41
CA ASN A 208 7.56 3.87 7.63
C ASN A 208 7.63 4.26 9.13
N ASP A 209 8.40 3.53 9.94
CA ASP A 209 8.59 3.86 11.36
C ASP A 209 9.39 5.17 11.53
N SER A 210 9.19 5.83 12.66
CA SER A 210 9.81 7.10 13.01
C SER A 210 9.99 7.23 14.53
N PRO A 211 10.77 8.20 15.03
CA PRO A 211 10.88 8.45 16.47
C PRO A 211 9.53 8.68 17.18
N GLU A 212 8.55 9.24 16.47
CA GLU A 212 7.21 9.53 16.99
C GLU A 212 6.33 8.28 17.03
N LYS A 213 6.43 7.41 16.02
CA LYS A 213 5.66 6.17 15.92
C LYS A 213 6.22 5.07 16.83
N ALA A 214 7.52 4.82 16.73
CA ALA A 214 8.28 3.82 17.46
C ALA A 214 7.56 2.47 17.55
N HIS A 215 7.07 1.95 16.41
CA HIS A 215 6.41 0.64 16.35
C HIS A 215 7.40 -0.50 16.69
N TYR A 216 8.69 -0.32 16.36
CA TYR A 216 9.77 -1.26 16.68
C TYR A 216 9.95 -1.54 18.18
N GLU A 217 9.43 -0.71 19.09
CA GLU A 217 9.52 -0.91 20.55
C GLU A 217 8.30 -1.63 21.14
N LYS A 218 7.28 -1.87 20.32
CA LYS A 218 5.98 -2.38 20.73
C LYS A 218 5.79 -3.80 20.20
N SER A 219 5.00 -4.57 20.92
CA SER A 219 4.41 -5.81 20.39
C SER A 219 2.89 -5.67 20.36
N TYR A 220 2.27 -6.42 19.46
CA TYR A 220 0.86 -6.25 19.11
C TYR A 220 0.09 -7.55 19.33
N PRO A 221 -1.16 -7.46 19.81
CA PRO A 221 -2.06 -8.60 19.86
C PRO A 221 -2.56 -8.98 18.47
N ASN A 222 -3.01 -10.23 18.34
CA ASN A 222 -3.46 -10.81 17.07
C ASN A 222 -4.66 -10.08 16.46
N ASP A 223 -5.56 -9.56 17.29
CA ASP A 223 -6.80 -8.89 16.90
C ASP A 223 -6.57 -7.64 16.04
N VAL A 224 -5.47 -6.92 16.27
CA VAL A 224 -5.06 -5.79 15.43
C VAL A 224 -4.90 -6.22 13.98
N PHE A 225 -4.23 -7.35 13.72
CA PHE A 225 -4.01 -7.82 12.36
C PHE A 225 -5.24 -8.51 11.78
N GLN A 226 -6.06 -9.17 12.61
CA GLN A 226 -7.36 -9.67 12.15
C GLN A 226 -8.30 -8.55 11.70
N ALA A 227 -8.18 -7.35 12.28
CA ALA A 227 -9.01 -6.19 11.95
C ALA A 227 -8.43 -5.30 10.84
N GLU A 228 -7.11 -5.11 10.81
CA GLU A 228 -6.43 -4.15 9.93
C GLU A 228 -5.68 -4.81 8.77
N GLY A 229 -5.38 -6.11 8.85
CA GLY A 229 -4.73 -6.84 7.78
C GLY A 229 -5.67 -7.10 6.60
N ILE A 230 -5.19 -6.77 5.40
CA ILE A 230 -5.92 -6.94 4.15
C ILE A 230 -5.38 -8.14 3.37
N HIS A 231 -4.06 -8.33 3.39
CA HIS A 231 -3.43 -9.40 2.60
C HIS A 231 -2.07 -9.78 3.20
N TYR A 232 -1.70 -11.06 3.10
CA TYR A 232 -0.47 -11.59 3.66
C TYR A 232 0.32 -12.45 2.66
N TRP A 233 1.66 -12.36 2.72
CA TRP A 233 2.57 -13.13 1.89
C TRP A 233 3.74 -13.69 2.70
N SER A 234 4.15 -14.91 2.39
CA SER A 234 5.30 -15.56 3.04
C SER A 234 6.30 -16.08 2.02
N PHE A 235 7.58 -16.05 2.41
CA PHE A 235 8.73 -16.41 1.59
C PHE A 235 9.70 -17.24 2.42
N TRP A 236 10.30 -18.29 1.86
CA TRP A 236 11.32 -19.09 2.55
C TRP A 236 12.28 -19.81 1.58
N LEU A 237 13.40 -20.30 2.09
CA LEU A 237 14.38 -21.12 1.36
C LEU A 237 14.12 -22.63 1.55
#